data_AF-A0A257GGB0-F1
#
_entry.id   AF-A0A257GGB0-F1
#
_cell.length_a   1.000
_cell.length_b   1.000
_cell.length_c   1.000
_cell.angle_alpha   90.00
_cell.angle_beta   90.00
_cell.angle_gamma   90.00
#
_symmetry.space_group_name_H-M   'P 1'
#
loop_
_entity.id
_entity.type
_entity.pdbx_description
1 polymer ?
#
loop_
_entity_poly.entity_id
_entity_poly.type
_entity_poly.pdbx_seq_one_letter_code
_entity_poly.pdbx_strand_id
1 'polypeptide(L)'
;MPADPAAWLAALGALDTSRPPAGIAPDLWPILLADALWIARIHGEAAAALGWSASDLFGIGREPGNGGLADRLEGARQLAFTSSVARWRGEDCEGWLWRRTLTAKPVIWTGQDYARARDVRGMRETDHG
;
A
#
# COMPACT_ATOMS: atom_id res chain seq x y z
N MET A 1 5.73 16.48 1.26
CA MET A 1 4.71 16.74 0.22
C MET A 1 3.35 16.69 0.87
N PRO A 2 2.45 17.66 0.61
CA PRO A 2 1.06 17.54 1.03
C PRO A 2 0.44 16.27 0.42
N ALA A 3 -0.53 15.70 1.13
CA ALA A 3 -1.31 14.59 0.61
C ALA A 3 -2.14 15.07 -0.60
N ASP A 4 -2.05 14.35 -1.72
CA ASP A 4 -2.77 14.64 -2.96
C ASP A 4 -3.59 13.42 -3.38
N PRO A 5 -4.87 13.35 -2.97
CA PRO A 5 -5.76 12.24 -3.28
C PRO A 5 -5.92 11.98 -4.78
N ALA A 6 -5.93 13.05 -5.60
CA ALA A 6 -6.06 12.92 -7.04
C ALA A 6 -4.82 12.25 -7.64
N ALA A 7 -3.62 12.64 -7.18
CA ALA A 7 -2.38 11.98 -7.59
C ALA A 7 -2.32 10.51 -7.14
N TRP A 8 -2.86 10.17 -5.96
CA TRP A 8 -2.92 8.77 -5.51
C TRP A 8 -3.80 7.93 -6.41
N LEU A 9 -5.02 8.40 -6.70
CA LEU A 9 -5.95 7.67 -7.56
C LEU A 9 -5.40 7.50 -8.98
N ALA A 10 -4.77 8.54 -9.54
CA ALA A 10 -4.13 8.47 -10.84
C ALA A 10 -2.97 7.46 -10.86
N ALA A 11 -2.09 7.48 -9.84
CA ALA A 11 -0.98 6.55 -9.73
C ALA A 11 -1.44 5.10 -9.58
N LEU A 12 -2.49 4.85 -8.79
CA LEU A 12 -3.09 3.52 -8.63
C LEU A 12 -3.74 3.03 -9.91
N GLY A 13 -4.46 3.91 -10.63
CA GLY A 13 -5.12 3.59 -11.88
C GLY A 13 -4.17 3.26 -13.04
N ALA A 14 -2.90 3.63 -12.94
CA ALA A 14 -1.87 3.32 -13.92
C ALA A 14 -1.21 1.95 -13.73
N LEU A 15 -1.52 1.23 -12.63
CA LEU A 15 -0.89 -0.05 -12.31
C LEU A 15 -1.52 -1.21 -13.09
N ASP A 16 -0.66 -2.12 -13.55
CA ASP A 16 -1.08 -3.34 -14.24
C ASP A 16 -1.48 -4.42 -13.21
N THR A 17 -2.75 -4.79 -13.22
CA THR A 17 -3.33 -5.81 -12.33
C THR A 17 -2.76 -7.21 -12.58
N SER A 18 -2.17 -7.46 -13.75
CA SER A 18 -1.57 -8.75 -14.12
C SER A 18 -0.08 -8.86 -13.77
N ARG A 19 0.55 -7.76 -13.32
CA ARG A 19 1.99 -7.69 -13.04
C ARG A 19 2.26 -7.28 -11.59
N PRO A 20 2.26 -8.25 -10.64
CA PRO A 20 2.58 -7.96 -9.26
C PRO A 20 4.02 -7.47 -9.11
N PRO A 21 4.30 -6.52 -8.19
CA PRO A 21 5.66 -6.19 -7.79
C PRO A 21 6.40 -7.41 -7.21
N ALA A 22 7.73 -7.43 -7.33
CA ALA A 22 8.55 -8.51 -6.79
C ALA A 22 8.34 -8.68 -5.27
N GLY A 23 8.00 -9.92 -4.86
CA GLY A 23 7.73 -10.26 -3.47
C GLY A 23 6.25 -10.18 -3.05
N ILE A 24 5.35 -9.75 -3.95
CA ILE A 24 3.91 -9.86 -3.75
C ILE A 24 3.41 -11.08 -4.52
N ALA A 25 2.59 -11.91 -3.86
CA ALA A 25 2.01 -13.08 -4.49
C ALA A 25 0.99 -12.67 -5.58
N PRO A 26 0.97 -13.32 -6.75
CA PRO A 26 0.12 -12.92 -7.88
C PRO A 26 -1.39 -12.92 -7.58
N ASP A 27 -1.82 -13.80 -6.69
CA ASP A 27 -3.19 -13.92 -6.18
C ASP A 27 -3.57 -12.82 -5.18
N LEU A 28 -2.60 -12.33 -4.40
CA LEU A 28 -2.82 -11.23 -3.45
C LEU A 28 -2.85 -9.85 -4.15
N TRP A 29 -2.14 -9.70 -5.26
CA TRP A 29 -1.98 -8.41 -5.92
C TRP A 29 -3.30 -7.76 -6.39
N PRO A 30 -4.21 -8.48 -7.07
CA PRO A 30 -5.50 -7.91 -7.45
C PRO A 30 -6.34 -7.45 -6.26
N ILE A 31 -6.26 -8.16 -5.13
CA ILE A 31 -7.00 -7.82 -3.90
C ILE A 31 -6.43 -6.53 -3.30
N LEU A 32 -5.11 -6.47 -3.12
CA LEU A 32 -4.42 -5.29 -2.61
C LEU A 32 -4.69 -4.05 -3.47
N LEU A 33 -4.64 -4.20 -4.80
CA LEU A 33 -4.86 -3.09 -5.72
C LEU A 33 -6.34 -2.65 -5.71
N ALA A 34 -7.28 -3.58 -5.62
CA ALA A 34 -8.70 -3.25 -5.47
C ALA A 34 -8.98 -2.48 -4.17
N ASP A 35 -8.39 -2.91 -3.05
CA ASP A 35 -8.51 -2.25 -1.75
C ASP A 35 -7.87 -0.85 -1.76
N ALA A 36 -6.70 -0.72 -2.37
CA ALA A 36 -6.03 0.58 -2.53
C ALA A 36 -6.84 1.55 -3.39
N LEU A 37 -7.36 1.09 -4.54
CA LEU A 37 -8.22 1.90 -5.42
C LEU A 37 -9.50 2.33 -4.70
N TRP A 38 -10.11 1.42 -3.93
CA TRP A 38 -11.30 1.73 -3.16
C TRP A 38 -11.02 2.78 -2.08
N ILE A 39 -9.94 2.63 -1.30
CA ILE A 39 -9.52 3.65 -0.32
C ILE A 39 -9.31 5.01 -1.01
N ALA A 40 -8.53 5.05 -2.09
CA ALA A 40 -8.23 6.32 -2.77
C ALA A 40 -9.49 7.00 -3.31
N ARG A 41 -10.40 6.22 -3.89
CA ARG A 41 -11.63 6.74 -4.49
C ARG A 41 -12.68 7.18 -3.47
N ILE A 42 -12.88 6.41 -2.41
CA ILE A 42 -13.99 6.62 -1.46
C ILE A 42 -13.55 7.46 -0.25
N HIS A 43 -12.30 7.28 0.18
CA HIS A 43 -11.80 7.85 1.43
C HIS A 43 -10.58 8.76 1.27
N GLY A 44 -10.01 8.89 0.07
CA GLY A 44 -8.74 9.59 -0.16
C GLY A 44 -8.75 11.04 0.35
N GLU A 45 -9.81 11.80 0.04
CA GLU A 45 -9.95 13.19 0.49
C GLU A 45 -10.03 13.31 2.01
N ALA A 46 -10.90 12.51 2.65
CA ALA A 46 -11.06 12.52 4.09
C ALA A 46 -9.78 12.07 4.82
N ALA A 47 -9.11 11.03 4.32
CA ALA A 47 -7.86 10.54 4.88
C ALA A 47 -6.76 11.61 4.79
N ALA A 48 -6.62 12.26 3.64
CA ALA A 48 -5.67 13.36 3.44
C ALA A 48 -5.95 14.55 4.38
N ALA A 49 -7.22 14.96 4.53
CA ALA A 49 -7.62 16.03 5.44
C ALA A 49 -7.32 15.69 6.92
N LEU A 50 -7.39 14.41 7.29
CA LEU A 50 -7.01 13.89 8.61
C LEU A 50 -5.49 13.67 8.76
N GLY A 51 -4.72 13.98 7.73
CA GLY A 51 -3.26 13.94 7.73
C GLY A 51 -2.64 12.60 7.35
N TRP A 52 -3.43 11.60 6.92
CA TRP A 52 -2.89 10.33 6.43
C TRP A 52 -2.09 10.54 5.14
N SER A 53 -0.95 9.87 5.05
CA SER A 53 -0.08 9.92 3.88
C SER A 53 -0.31 8.74 2.95
N ALA A 54 0.20 8.84 1.72
CA ALA A 54 0.23 7.71 0.80
C ALA A 54 0.94 6.49 1.38
N SER A 55 2.02 6.69 2.15
CA SER A 55 2.73 5.60 2.83
C SER A 55 1.86 4.93 3.89
N ASP A 56 1.03 5.69 4.61
CA ASP A 56 0.17 5.14 5.65
C ASP A 56 -0.92 4.26 5.04
N LEU A 57 -1.45 4.66 3.89
CA LEU A 57 -2.57 3.99 3.22
C LEU A 57 -2.11 2.86 2.29
N PHE A 58 -1.05 3.08 1.52
CA PHE A 58 -0.64 2.24 0.39
C PHE A 58 0.81 1.77 0.48
N GLY A 59 1.43 1.81 1.67
CA GLY A 59 2.77 1.27 1.87
C GLY A 59 2.81 -0.24 1.67
N ILE A 60 3.87 -0.76 1.05
CA ILE A 60 4.11 -2.21 0.90
C ILE A 60 5.04 -2.70 2.02
N GLY A 61 4.63 -3.79 2.69
CA GLY A 61 5.47 -4.55 3.62
C GLY A 61 6.28 -5.64 2.92
N ARG A 62 7.30 -6.18 3.59
CA ARG A 62 7.99 -7.40 3.09
C ARG A 62 7.12 -8.65 3.19
N GLU A 63 6.16 -8.62 4.09
CA GLU A 63 5.24 -9.70 4.42
C GLU A 63 3.81 -9.14 4.34
N PRO A 64 2.83 -9.96 3.92
CA PRO A 64 1.41 -9.58 3.95
C PRO A 64 0.97 -9.10 5.33
N GLY A 65 0.13 -8.06 5.37
CA GLY A 65 -0.37 -7.45 6.61
C GLY A 65 0.62 -6.49 7.31
N ASN A 66 1.85 -6.38 6.82
CA ASN A 66 2.88 -5.47 7.34
C ASN A 66 3.02 -4.18 6.50
N GLY A 67 2.12 -3.94 5.55
CA GLY A 67 2.06 -2.71 4.75
C GLY A 67 1.32 -1.55 5.43
N GLY A 68 0.72 -0.71 4.59
CA GLY A 68 -0.23 0.33 4.96
C GLY A 68 -1.62 -0.23 5.24
N LEU A 69 -2.63 0.62 5.20
CA LEU A 69 -4.02 0.21 5.45
C LEU A 69 -4.57 -0.75 4.39
N ALA A 70 -4.28 -0.53 3.10
CA ALA A 70 -4.79 -1.36 2.01
C ALA A 70 -4.38 -2.83 2.14
N ASP A 71 -3.16 -3.08 2.64
CA ASP A 71 -2.61 -4.42 2.88
C ASP A 71 -3.26 -5.16 4.07
N ARG A 72 -4.16 -4.51 4.81
CA ARG A 72 -4.84 -5.07 5.99
C ARG A 72 -6.35 -5.17 5.84
N LEU A 73 -6.93 -4.61 4.77
CA LEU A 73 -8.38 -4.56 4.61
C LEU A 73 -8.97 -5.93 4.26
N GLU A 74 -8.25 -6.76 3.50
CA GLU A 74 -8.70 -8.09 3.08
C GLU A 74 -10.12 -8.04 2.46
N GLY A 75 -10.39 -7.02 1.64
CA GLY A 75 -11.70 -6.84 1.01
C GLY A 75 -12.77 -6.15 1.88
N ALA A 76 -12.47 -5.75 3.13
CA ALA A 76 -13.40 -5.00 3.97
C ALA A 76 -13.86 -3.69 3.30
N ARG A 77 -15.15 -3.36 3.46
CA ARG A 77 -15.79 -2.17 2.84
C ARG A 77 -16.44 -1.22 3.84
N GLN A 78 -16.33 -1.48 5.13
CA GLN A 78 -16.66 -0.52 6.18
C GLN A 78 -15.35 0.01 6.74
N LEU A 79 -15.09 1.30 6.56
CA LEU A 79 -13.86 1.95 7.00
C LEU A 79 -14.17 3.33 7.59
N ALA A 80 -13.60 3.59 8.76
CA ALA A 80 -13.68 4.88 9.43
C ALA A 80 -12.28 5.38 9.82
N PHE A 81 -12.09 6.69 9.73
CA PHE A 81 -10.82 7.36 10.04
C PHE A 81 -10.98 8.37 11.18
N THR A 82 -9.93 8.47 11.98
CA THR A 82 -9.58 9.68 12.74
C THR A 82 -8.21 10.16 12.27
N SER A 83 -7.66 11.22 12.86
CA SER A 83 -6.29 11.65 12.58
C SER A 83 -5.20 10.66 13.03
N SER A 84 -5.56 9.68 13.86
CA SER A 84 -4.62 8.76 14.51
C SER A 84 -4.93 7.28 14.36
N VAL A 85 -6.17 6.91 14.03
CA VAL A 85 -6.62 5.51 13.95
C VAL A 85 -7.51 5.30 12.73
N ALA A 86 -7.30 4.19 12.03
CA ALA A 86 -8.25 3.62 11.09
C ALA A 86 -8.89 2.38 11.70
N ARG A 87 -10.20 2.21 11.54
CA ARG A 87 -10.93 1.00 11.93
C ARG A 87 -11.70 0.48 10.73
N TRP A 88 -11.61 -0.82 10.48
CA TRP A 88 -12.36 -1.47 9.41
C TRP A 88 -13.17 -2.66 9.91
N ARG A 89 -14.16 -3.04 9.10
CA ARG A 89 -14.98 -4.23 9.27
C ARG A 89 -15.40 -4.79 7.90
N GLY A 90 -15.22 -6.09 7.73
CA GLY A 90 -15.75 -6.93 6.66
C GLY A 90 -16.72 -7.97 7.22
N GLU A 91 -17.08 -8.94 6.39
CA GLU A 91 -17.93 -10.06 6.80
C GLU A 91 -17.22 -10.95 7.83
N ASP A 92 -15.97 -11.32 7.53
CA ASP A 92 -15.16 -12.24 8.35
C ASP A 92 -13.93 -11.56 9.01
N CYS A 93 -13.76 -10.25 8.83
CA CYS A 93 -12.60 -9.53 9.35
C CYS A 93 -12.98 -8.23 10.06
N GLU A 94 -12.25 -7.88 11.10
CA GLU A 94 -12.27 -6.54 11.69
C GLU A 94 -10.86 -6.18 12.17
N GLY A 95 -10.59 -4.89 12.25
CA GLY A 95 -9.30 -4.47 12.78
C GLY A 95 -9.15 -2.98 12.98
N TRP A 96 -8.00 -2.65 13.56
CA TRP A 96 -7.59 -1.29 13.85
C TRP A 96 -6.14 -1.09 13.45
N LEU A 97 -5.84 0.10 12.96
CA LEU A 97 -4.49 0.53 12.61
C LEU A 97 -4.22 1.89 13.22
N TRP A 98 -3.24 1.94 14.11
CA TRP A 98 -2.77 3.19 14.70
C TRP A 98 -1.73 3.81 13.77
N ARG A 99 -1.98 5.03 13.30
CA ARG A 99 -1.05 5.71 12.39
C ARG A 99 0.35 5.86 12.98
N ARG A 100 0.46 6.09 14.29
CA ARG A 100 1.75 6.20 15.00
C ARG A 100 2.60 4.92 14.99
N THR A 101 1.99 3.76 14.69
CA THR A 101 2.73 2.49 14.61
C THR A 101 3.22 2.21 13.19
N LEU A 102 2.84 3.04 12.21
CA LEU A 102 3.32 2.92 10.85
C LEU A 102 4.71 3.53 10.73
N THR A 103 5.57 2.80 10.01
CA THR A 103 6.85 3.31 9.53
C THR A 103 6.69 3.69 8.06
N ALA A 104 7.45 4.69 7.62
CA ALA A 104 7.46 5.08 6.22
C ALA A 104 7.91 3.87 5.37
N LYS A 105 7.09 3.50 4.39
CA LYS A 105 7.28 2.36 3.48
C LYS A 105 7.15 2.84 2.03
N PRO A 106 7.80 2.15 1.08
CA PRO A 106 7.57 2.42 -0.33
C PRO A 106 6.07 2.20 -0.65
N VAL A 107 5.49 3.13 -1.40
CA VAL A 107 4.09 3.05 -1.83
C VAL A 107 3.95 2.14 -3.04
N ILE A 108 2.77 1.55 -3.25
CA ILE A 108 2.61 0.45 -4.22
C ILE A 108 3.03 0.79 -5.65
N TRP A 109 2.88 2.05 -6.07
CA TRP A 109 3.30 2.53 -7.39
C TRP A 109 4.78 2.89 -7.50
N THR A 110 5.51 2.98 -6.39
CA THR A 110 7.00 3.04 -6.40
C THR A 110 7.63 1.66 -6.41
N GLY A 111 6.83 0.61 -6.13
CA GLY A 111 7.28 -0.77 -6.04
C GLY A 111 7.77 -1.38 -7.37
N GLN A 112 7.30 -0.88 -8.52
CA GLN A 112 7.75 -1.37 -9.82
C GLN A 112 9.22 -1.03 -10.11
N ASP A 113 9.75 0.07 -9.54
CA ASP A 113 11.17 0.40 -9.59
C ASP A 113 12.01 -0.31 -8.51
N TYR A 114 11.38 -0.82 -7.44
CA TYR A 114 12.07 -1.53 -6.35
C TYR A 114 12.73 -2.84 -6.82
N ALA A 115 12.18 -3.47 -7.87
CA ALA A 115 12.77 -4.66 -8.49
C ALA A 115 14.09 -4.33 -9.23
N ARG A 116 14.20 -3.16 -9.88
CA ARG A 116 15.43 -2.72 -10.54
C ARG A 116 16.56 -2.43 -9.56
N ALA A 117 16.25 -1.88 -8.38
CA ALA A 117 17.26 -1.59 -7.36
C ALA A 117 17.87 -2.86 -6.72
N ARG A 118 17.18 -4.00 -6.80
CA ARG A 118 17.69 -5.29 -6.30
C ARG A 118 18.65 -5.99 -7.27
N ASP A 119 18.42 -5.88 -8.58
CA ASP A 119 19.31 -6.46 -9.60
C ASP A 119 20.73 -5.87 -9.53
N VAL A 120 20.83 -4.57 -9.25
CA VAL A 120 22.13 -3.86 -9.19
C VAL A 120 22.94 -4.20 -7.94
N ARG A 121 22.31 -4.65 -6.85
CA ARG A 121 23.01 -5.03 -5.60
C ARG A 121 23.34 -6.52 -5.49
N GLY A 122 22.77 -7.38 -6.33
CA GLY A 122 23.12 -8.81 -6.39
C GLY A 122 24.32 -9.14 -7.29
N MET A 123 24.87 -8.15 -8.02
CA MET A 123 25.85 -8.35 -9.09
C MET A 123 27.24 -7.82 -8.73
N ARG A 124 27.65 -7.95 -7.47
CA ARG A 124 29.03 -7.68 -6.99
C ARG A 124 29.44 -8.62 -5.86
N GLU A 125 29.50 -9.93 -6.10
CA GLU A 125 30.32 -10.84 -5.28
C GLU A 125 30.48 -12.24 -5.92
N THR A 126 30.90 -12.31 -7.17
CA THR A 126 31.57 -13.51 -7.72
C THR A 126 32.52 -13.09 -8.82
N ASP A 127 33.71 -12.64 -8.42
CA ASP A 127 34.93 -12.84 -9.20
C ASP A 127 36.06 -12.29 -8.37
N HIS A 128 36.92 -13.17 -7.86
CA HIS A 128 38.37 -13.00 -7.72
C HIS A 128 38.92 -14.43 -7.58
N GLY A 129 39.23 -15.03 -8.74
CA GLY A 129 40.25 -16.07 -8.85
C GLY A 129 41.65 -15.47 -8.82
#